data_AF-A0A8H4BTH9-F1
#
_entry.id   AF-A0A8H4BTH9-F1
#
_cell.length_a   1.000
_cell.length_b   1.000
_cell.length_c   1.000
_cell.angle_alpha   90.00
_cell.angle_beta   90.00
_cell.angle_gamma   90.00
#
_symmetry.space_group_name_H-M   'P 1'
#
loop_
_entity.id
_entity.type
_entity.pdbx_description
1 polymer ?
#
loop_
_entity_poly.entity_id
_entity_poly.type
_entity_poly.pdbx_seq_one_letter_code
_entity_poly.pdbx_strand_id
1 'polypeptide(L)'
;MLPSSLLHFSSKHRNNDSISNYSSYIDTIEDALRALSLLLPGRFEDSDLCSQAVLAGLNLVSLYHTKFLVRKSHHLKSNDSSENETVVESFNAQFSRNNESNWPSKTASSVLSVISYTEVLVEMLLNRKVSKSSKWKFIASLEGLKGILRIIIFYGTRRKMILHPTHFIRNVDTVSLEVANDEKFELTSLDPRTGTALSSTQAAIEQINSSRHTGIRGWAHLGELLWIVRPFVYAWMIYLRQKREQKHDLIRVKAKRESEMEESDEEEDESIEKDDEGSWKPWLVSLSIDIASRIARNMQPMSPLEREESKRRDYLFIYYLFRGPLYLKFTRLVLDAFCDATEHRPLISVITAAINDYRPFWEDSYFYTAGS
;
A
#
# COMPACT_ATOMS: atom_id res chain seq x y z
N MET A 1 -15.83 -65.31 -10.91
CA MET A 1 -16.50 -64.12 -10.35
C MET A 1 -15.41 -63.09 -10.10
N LEU A 2 -15.32 -62.07 -10.97
CA LEU A 2 -14.19 -61.14 -11.06
C LEU A 2 -14.19 -60.13 -9.90
N PRO A 3 -13.01 -59.70 -9.42
CA PRO A 3 -12.85 -58.79 -8.29
C PRO A 3 -13.12 -57.34 -8.69
N SER A 4 -13.95 -56.66 -7.90
CA SER A 4 -14.38 -55.26 -8.06
C SER A 4 -13.33 -54.23 -7.61
N SER A 5 -12.05 -54.44 -7.93
CA SER A 5 -10.95 -53.63 -7.41
C SER A 5 -10.14 -52.96 -8.51
N LEU A 6 -10.75 -52.07 -9.31
CA LEU A 6 -10.02 -51.28 -10.33
C LEU A 6 -10.70 -49.94 -10.69
N LEU A 7 -11.33 -49.26 -9.73
CA LEU A 7 -11.82 -47.88 -9.93
C LEU A 7 -11.59 -47.01 -8.68
N HIS A 8 -10.34 -46.94 -8.23
CA HIS A 8 -9.89 -45.85 -7.36
C HIS A 8 -8.57 -45.26 -7.88
N PHE A 9 -8.52 -44.98 -9.19
CA PHE A 9 -7.42 -44.24 -9.81
C PHE A 9 -7.57 -42.76 -9.46
N SER A 10 -6.95 -42.39 -8.34
CA SER A 10 -6.28 -41.12 -8.07
C SER A 10 -6.82 -39.86 -8.77
N SER A 11 -7.99 -39.38 -8.31
CA SER A 11 -8.41 -37.99 -8.55
C SER A 11 -7.49 -36.98 -7.85
N LYS A 12 -6.82 -37.39 -6.76
CA LYS A 12 -5.96 -36.54 -5.92
C LYS A 12 -4.67 -36.12 -6.63
N HIS A 13 -3.96 -37.03 -7.30
CA HIS A 13 -2.76 -36.64 -8.08
C HIS A 13 -3.12 -35.73 -9.25
N ARG A 14 -4.17 -36.08 -10.01
CA ARG A 14 -4.58 -35.31 -11.19
C ARG A 14 -4.95 -33.86 -10.83
N ASN A 15 -5.56 -33.63 -9.67
CA ASN A 15 -5.93 -32.29 -9.22
C ASN A 15 -4.72 -31.50 -8.69
N ASN A 16 -3.78 -32.12 -7.97
CA ASN A 16 -2.54 -31.46 -7.54
C ASN A 16 -1.66 -31.07 -8.72
N ASP A 17 -1.51 -31.97 -9.69
CA ASP A 17 -0.73 -31.74 -10.90
C ASP A 17 -1.41 -30.65 -11.76
N SER A 18 -2.74 -30.60 -11.83
CA SER A 18 -3.45 -29.55 -12.55
C SER A 18 -3.33 -28.17 -11.87
N ILE A 19 -3.37 -28.11 -10.54
CA ILE A 19 -3.27 -26.86 -9.77
C ILE A 19 -1.84 -26.31 -9.82
N SER A 20 -0.82 -27.16 -9.66
CA SER A 20 0.59 -26.77 -9.72
C SER A 20 0.96 -26.27 -11.12
N ASN A 21 0.59 -26.99 -12.17
CA ASN A 21 0.81 -26.55 -13.55
C ASN A 21 0.09 -25.22 -13.84
N TYR A 22 -1.17 -25.07 -13.42
CA TYR A 22 -1.91 -23.82 -13.60
C TYR A 22 -1.27 -22.64 -12.86
N SER A 23 -0.73 -22.87 -11.65
CA SER A 23 0.02 -21.85 -10.91
C SER A 23 1.27 -21.42 -11.67
N SER A 24 2.09 -22.37 -12.12
CA SER A 24 3.34 -22.05 -12.82
C SER A 24 3.11 -21.30 -14.14
N TYR A 25 2.08 -21.65 -14.92
CA TYR A 25 1.76 -20.89 -16.14
C TYR A 25 1.38 -19.44 -15.83
N ILE A 26 0.64 -19.22 -14.75
CA ILE A 26 0.23 -17.86 -14.38
C ILE A 26 1.42 -17.06 -13.87
N ASP A 27 2.30 -17.66 -13.06
CA ASP A 27 3.52 -16.99 -12.59
C ASP A 27 4.38 -16.53 -13.77
N THR A 28 4.56 -17.38 -14.80
CA THR A 28 5.33 -17.00 -16.00
C THR A 28 4.68 -15.86 -16.80
N ILE A 29 3.36 -15.85 -16.95
CA ILE A 29 2.63 -14.76 -17.63
C ILE A 29 2.73 -13.49 -16.81
N GLU A 30 2.63 -13.61 -15.48
CA GLU A 30 2.70 -12.50 -14.54
C GLU A 30 4.07 -11.82 -14.62
N ASP A 31 5.14 -12.60 -14.60
CA ASP A 31 6.50 -12.12 -14.71
C ASP A 31 6.82 -11.55 -16.10
N ALA A 32 6.32 -12.17 -17.18
CA ALA A 32 6.46 -11.64 -18.52
C ALA A 32 5.76 -10.27 -18.67
N LEU A 33 4.55 -10.12 -18.13
CA LEU A 33 3.81 -8.85 -18.15
C LEU A 33 4.46 -7.78 -17.26
N ARG A 34 5.06 -8.15 -16.13
CA ARG A 34 5.87 -7.23 -15.32
C ARG A 34 7.11 -6.76 -16.07
N ALA A 35 7.84 -7.69 -16.69
CA ALA A 35 9.00 -7.36 -17.50
C ALA A 35 8.63 -6.44 -18.67
N LEU A 36 7.49 -6.68 -19.31
CA LEU A 36 6.96 -5.82 -20.35
C LEU A 36 6.58 -4.42 -19.82
N SER A 37 5.98 -4.35 -18.63
CA SER A 37 5.64 -3.08 -17.98
C SER A 37 6.89 -2.23 -17.68
N LEU A 38 7.98 -2.87 -17.27
CA LEU A 38 9.26 -2.19 -17.02
C LEU A 38 9.92 -1.65 -18.30
N LEU A 39 9.53 -2.14 -19.49
CA LEU A 39 10.08 -1.68 -20.78
C LEU A 39 9.32 -0.48 -21.36
N LEU A 40 8.12 -0.19 -20.86
CA LEU A 40 7.25 0.86 -21.37
C LEU A 40 7.71 2.31 -21.08
N PRO A 41 8.30 2.65 -19.91
CA PRO A 41 8.67 4.03 -19.57
C PRO A 41 9.58 4.69 -20.63
N GLY A 42 9.29 5.94 -20.99
CA GLY A 42 10.13 6.76 -21.88
C GLY A 42 9.93 6.54 -23.39
N ARG A 43 9.15 5.54 -23.82
CA ARG A 43 8.89 5.29 -25.26
C ARG A 43 7.66 6.01 -25.81
N PHE A 44 6.74 6.40 -24.94
CA PHE A 44 5.49 7.10 -25.30
C PHE A 44 5.26 8.26 -24.33
N GLU A 45 4.60 9.32 -24.82
CA GLU A 45 4.21 10.48 -24.01
C GLU A 45 3.37 10.09 -22.77
N ASP A 46 2.62 8.98 -22.88
CA ASP A 46 1.76 8.41 -21.83
C ASP A 46 2.29 7.09 -21.24
N SER A 47 3.60 6.82 -21.38
CA SER A 47 4.20 5.55 -20.96
C SER A 47 4.03 5.25 -19.47
N ASP A 48 4.05 6.25 -18.59
CA ASP A 48 3.88 6.08 -17.15
C ASP A 48 2.47 5.65 -16.76
N LEU A 49 1.45 6.22 -17.42
CA LEU A 49 0.07 5.83 -17.20
C LEU A 49 -0.19 4.41 -17.72
N CYS A 50 0.37 4.09 -18.89
CA CYS A 50 0.23 2.77 -19.51
C CYS A 50 0.89 1.67 -18.66
N SER A 51 2.13 1.88 -18.20
CA SER A 51 2.83 0.92 -17.33
C SER A 51 2.07 0.69 -16.03
N GLN A 52 1.53 1.75 -15.41
CA GLN A 52 0.70 1.60 -14.22
C GLN A 52 -0.65 0.94 -14.49
N ALA A 53 -1.24 1.12 -15.66
CA ALA A 53 -2.45 0.40 -16.06
C ALA A 53 -2.20 -1.10 -16.20
N VAL A 54 -1.07 -1.47 -16.81
CA VAL A 54 -0.64 -2.87 -16.89
C VAL A 54 -0.39 -3.43 -15.49
N LEU A 55 0.32 -2.70 -14.61
CA LEU A 55 0.61 -3.14 -13.25
C LEU A 55 -0.66 -3.28 -12.39
N ALA A 56 -1.57 -2.30 -12.44
CA ALA A 56 -2.83 -2.36 -11.72
C ALA A 56 -3.70 -3.51 -12.23
N GLY A 57 -3.81 -3.68 -13.55
CA GLY A 57 -4.52 -4.80 -14.17
C GLY A 57 -3.93 -6.15 -13.74
N LEU A 58 -2.60 -6.26 -13.73
CA LEU A 58 -1.91 -7.46 -13.30
C LEU A 58 -2.21 -7.80 -11.84
N ASN A 59 -2.08 -6.83 -10.94
CA ASN A 59 -2.37 -7.02 -9.52
C ASN A 59 -3.82 -7.46 -9.27
N LEU A 60 -4.77 -6.97 -10.07
CA LEU A 60 -6.18 -7.39 -9.99
C LEU A 60 -6.38 -8.84 -10.46
N VAL A 61 -5.71 -9.24 -11.55
CA VAL A 61 -5.73 -10.63 -12.03
C VAL A 61 -5.09 -11.56 -10.98
N SER A 62 -3.93 -11.18 -10.45
CA SER A 62 -3.25 -11.91 -9.38
C SER A 62 -4.12 -12.04 -8.13
N LEU A 63 -4.84 -10.99 -7.75
CA LEU A 63 -5.79 -11.00 -6.64
C LEU A 63 -6.93 -12.00 -6.85
N TYR A 64 -7.53 -12.01 -8.05
CA TYR A 64 -8.61 -12.94 -8.40
C TYR A 64 -8.14 -14.38 -8.37
N HIS A 65 -6.99 -14.64 -9.01
CA HIS A 65 -6.43 -15.98 -9.13
C HIS A 65 -6.00 -16.55 -7.77
N THR A 66 -5.33 -15.75 -6.94
CA THR A 66 -4.88 -16.17 -5.61
C THR A 66 -6.07 -16.53 -4.71
N LYS A 67 -7.15 -15.75 -4.77
CA LYS A 67 -8.39 -16.07 -4.03
C LYS A 67 -9.00 -17.41 -4.47
N PHE A 68 -8.89 -17.76 -5.75
CA PHE A 68 -9.36 -19.04 -6.26
C PHE A 68 -8.49 -20.21 -5.81
N LEU A 69 -7.15 -20.07 -5.92
CA LEU A 69 -6.19 -21.09 -5.52
C LEU A 69 -6.28 -21.41 -4.03
N VAL A 70 -6.29 -20.38 -3.16
CA VAL A 70 -6.31 -20.58 -1.71
C VAL A 70 -7.57 -21.34 -1.28
N ARG A 71 -8.74 -21.02 -1.85
CA ARG A 71 -9.99 -21.75 -1.56
C ARG A 71 -9.92 -23.23 -1.94
N LYS A 72 -9.33 -23.54 -3.10
CA LYS A 72 -9.14 -24.93 -3.53
C LYS A 72 -8.15 -25.67 -2.64
N SER A 73 -7.03 -25.02 -2.30
CA SER A 73 -6.00 -25.61 -1.43
C SER A 73 -6.54 -25.94 -0.04
N HIS A 74 -7.37 -25.08 0.54
CA HIS A 74 -7.95 -25.29 1.87
C HIS A 74 -8.97 -26.45 1.90
N HIS A 75 -9.69 -26.67 0.80
CA HIS A 75 -10.59 -27.83 0.66
C HIS A 75 -9.82 -29.15 0.47
N LEU A 76 -8.61 -29.07 -0.10
CA LEU A 76 -7.77 -30.22 -0.33
C LEU A 76 -6.98 -30.62 0.93
N LYS A 77 -6.47 -29.65 1.70
CA LYS A 77 -5.72 -29.87 2.95
C LYS A 77 -6.57 -30.37 4.12
N SER A 78 -7.87 -30.07 4.15
CA SER A 78 -8.75 -30.62 5.21
C SER A 78 -8.79 -32.15 5.25
N ASN A 79 -8.30 -32.81 4.20
CA ASN A 79 -8.25 -34.27 4.08
C ASN A 79 -6.84 -34.86 4.29
N ASP A 80 -5.81 -34.06 4.56
CA ASP A 80 -4.43 -34.54 4.71
C ASP A 80 -3.75 -33.85 5.90
N SER A 81 -3.69 -34.54 7.04
CA SER A 81 -3.04 -34.09 8.27
C SER A 81 -1.52 -34.13 8.09
N SER A 82 -0.95 -33.06 7.52
CA SER A 82 0.49 -32.90 7.30
C SER A 82 1.05 -31.78 8.18
N GLU A 83 2.12 -32.08 8.91
CA GLU A 83 2.65 -31.36 10.09
C GLU A 83 3.53 -30.13 9.81
N ASN A 84 3.67 -29.67 8.56
CA ASN A 84 4.53 -28.53 8.23
C ASN A 84 3.69 -27.36 7.68
N GLU A 85 3.12 -26.54 8.57
CA GLU A 85 2.45 -25.29 8.19
C GLU A 85 3.48 -24.21 7.86
N THR A 86 3.42 -23.65 6.65
CA THR A 86 4.25 -22.49 6.28
C THR A 86 3.69 -21.20 6.87
N VAL A 87 4.52 -20.15 7.02
CA VAL A 87 4.05 -18.88 7.59
C VAL A 87 2.95 -18.24 6.73
N VAL A 88 3.03 -18.38 5.40
CA VAL A 88 1.99 -17.91 4.47
C VAL A 88 0.65 -18.63 4.71
N GLU A 89 0.70 -19.92 5.02
CA GLU A 89 -0.49 -20.69 5.38
C GLU A 89 -1.08 -20.24 6.71
N SER A 90 -0.23 -19.96 7.70
CA SER A 90 -0.68 -19.43 8.99
C SER A 90 -1.36 -18.05 8.84
N PHE A 91 -0.83 -17.19 7.97
CA PHE A 91 -1.44 -15.90 7.63
C PHE A 91 -2.79 -16.11 6.93
N ASN A 92 -2.83 -16.95 5.89
CA ASN A 92 -4.05 -17.21 5.12
C ASN A 92 -5.15 -17.86 5.98
N ALA A 93 -4.79 -18.78 6.88
CA ALA A 93 -5.70 -19.39 7.84
C ALA A 93 -6.24 -18.37 8.84
N GLN A 94 -5.38 -17.50 9.39
CA GLN A 94 -5.79 -16.41 10.27
C GLN A 94 -6.69 -15.41 9.56
N PHE A 95 -6.34 -15.04 8.32
CA PHE A 95 -7.12 -14.14 7.49
C PHE A 95 -8.49 -14.71 7.18
N SER A 96 -8.59 -15.96 6.72
CA SER A 96 -9.88 -16.62 6.47
C SER A 96 -10.71 -16.69 7.75
N ARG A 97 -10.13 -17.11 8.87
CA ARG A 97 -10.84 -17.21 10.16
C ARG A 97 -11.40 -15.87 10.64
N ASN A 98 -10.66 -14.78 10.46
CA ASN A 98 -11.06 -13.46 10.97
C ASN A 98 -11.95 -12.67 9.99
N ASN A 99 -11.69 -12.76 8.67
CA ASN A 99 -12.37 -11.94 7.65
C ASN A 99 -13.45 -12.69 6.87
N GLU A 100 -13.37 -14.01 6.71
CA GLU A 100 -14.33 -14.76 5.90
C GLU A 100 -15.61 -15.12 6.66
N SER A 101 -15.59 -15.09 8.00
CA SER A 101 -16.77 -15.39 8.81
C SER A 101 -17.90 -14.37 8.64
N ASN A 102 -17.56 -13.11 8.34
CA ASN A 102 -18.50 -11.99 8.31
C ASN A 102 -18.62 -11.45 6.89
N TRP A 103 -19.83 -11.48 6.33
CA TRP A 103 -20.12 -10.96 4.98
C TRP A 103 -19.61 -9.52 4.75
N PRO A 104 -19.83 -8.56 5.67
CA PRO A 104 -19.33 -7.20 5.49
C PRO A 104 -17.81 -7.13 5.44
N SER A 105 -17.12 -7.86 6.33
CA SER A 105 -15.65 -7.86 6.42
C SER A 105 -15.02 -8.47 5.16
N LYS A 106 -15.56 -9.59 4.69
CA LYS A 106 -15.11 -10.26 3.47
C LYS A 106 -15.20 -9.36 2.24
N THR A 107 -16.33 -8.67 2.10
CA THR A 107 -16.58 -7.76 0.99
C THR A 107 -15.68 -6.53 1.12
N ALA A 108 -15.60 -5.94 2.30
CA ALA A 108 -14.76 -4.79 2.57
C ALA A 108 -13.27 -5.06 2.29
N SER A 109 -12.75 -6.22 2.71
CA SER A 109 -11.36 -6.64 2.45
C SER A 109 -11.05 -6.79 0.96
N SER A 110 -12.02 -7.33 0.19
CA SER A 110 -11.89 -7.45 -1.27
C SER A 110 -11.88 -6.07 -1.94
N VAL A 111 -12.82 -5.20 -1.57
CA VAL A 111 -12.94 -3.84 -2.13
C VAL A 111 -11.71 -3.00 -1.76
N LEU A 112 -11.24 -3.08 -0.52
CA LEU A 112 -10.06 -2.34 -0.06
C LEU A 112 -8.80 -2.72 -0.85
N SER A 113 -8.65 -4.01 -1.18
CA SER A 113 -7.52 -4.49 -1.99
C SER A 113 -7.59 -3.98 -3.43
N VAL A 114 -8.79 -3.97 -4.03
CA VAL A 114 -9.02 -3.40 -5.38
C VAL A 114 -8.71 -1.90 -5.40
N ILE A 115 -9.16 -1.16 -4.39
CA ILE A 115 -8.87 0.28 -4.27
C ILE A 115 -7.37 0.50 -4.15
N SER A 116 -6.68 -0.26 -3.29
CA SER A 116 -5.24 -0.08 -3.05
C SER A 116 -4.40 -0.31 -4.32
N TYR A 117 -4.80 -1.24 -5.19
CA TYR A 117 -4.12 -1.48 -6.47
C TYR A 117 -4.47 -0.49 -7.58
N THR A 118 -5.58 0.24 -7.45
CA THR A 118 -6.07 1.16 -8.49
C THR A 118 -5.91 2.63 -8.11
N GLU A 119 -5.65 2.97 -6.85
CA GLU A 119 -5.63 4.35 -6.35
C GLU A 119 -4.59 5.22 -7.06
N VAL A 120 -3.42 4.66 -7.36
CA VAL A 120 -2.33 5.38 -8.04
C VAL A 120 -2.73 5.70 -9.48
N LEU A 121 -3.22 4.69 -10.22
CA LEU A 121 -3.70 4.87 -11.58
C LEU A 121 -4.84 5.90 -11.64
N VAL A 122 -5.77 5.83 -10.71
CA VAL A 122 -6.88 6.79 -10.65
C VAL A 122 -6.38 8.20 -10.33
N GLU A 123 -5.40 8.34 -9.44
CA GLU A 123 -4.75 9.63 -9.19
C GLU A 123 -4.07 10.18 -10.43
N MET A 124 -3.34 9.36 -11.19
CA MET A 124 -2.69 9.77 -12.44
C MET A 124 -3.70 10.21 -13.51
N LEU A 125 -4.83 9.50 -13.61
CA LEU A 125 -5.92 9.90 -14.50
C LEU A 125 -6.55 11.23 -14.08
N LEU A 126 -6.66 11.48 -12.78
CA LEU A 126 -7.21 12.72 -12.24
C LEU A 126 -6.26 13.91 -12.41
N ASN A 127 -4.94 13.70 -12.29
CA ASN A 127 -3.94 14.72 -12.55
C ASN A 127 -4.08 15.34 -13.95
N ARG A 128 -4.60 14.60 -14.93
CA ARG A 128 -4.82 15.08 -16.31
C ARG A 128 -6.11 15.88 -16.49
N LYS A 129 -7.17 15.55 -15.74
CA LYS A 129 -8.53 16.04 -16.00
C LYS A 129 -9.00 17.11 -15.01
N VAL A 130 -8.35 17.21 -13.85
CA VAL A 130 -8.93 17.88 -12.68
C VAL A 130 -7.95 18.89 -12.08
N SER A 131 -8.45 20.07 -11.71
CA SER A 131 -7.70 21.09 -10.98
C SER A 131 -7.20 20.59 -9.60
N LYS A 132 -6.07 21.14 -9.12
CA LYS A 132 -5.45 20.79 -7.84
C LYS A 132 -6.45 20.69 -6.67
N SER A 133 -7.39 21.63 -6.53
CA SER A 133 -8.38 21.62 -5.43
C SER A 133 -9.37 20.45 -5.52
N SER A 134 -9.87 20.16 -6.73
CA SER A 134 -10.79 19.05 -6.96
C SER A 134 -10.08 17.69 -6.83
N LYS A 135 -8.77 17.61 -7.11
CA LYS A 135 -7.94 16.43 -6.83
C LYS A 135 -7.93 16.12 -5.33
N TRP A 136 -7.65 17.09 -4.47
CA TRP A 136 -7.60 16.85 -3.02
C TRP A 136 -8.96 16.52 -2.41
N LYS A 137 -10.05 17.03 -2.98
CA LYS A 137 -11.41 16.58 -2.64
C LYS A 137 -11.59 15.08 -2.93
N PHE A 138 -11.11 14.61 -4.09
CA PHE A 138 -11.15 13.19 -4.44
C PHE A 138 -10.27 12.34 -3.52
N ILE A 139 -9.01 12.75 -3.30
CA ILE A 139 -8.07 12.02 -2.42
C ILE A 139 -8.66 11.88 -1.02
N ALA A 140 -9.19 12.97 -0.45
CA ALA A 140 -9.83 12.92 0.86
C ALA A 140 -11.06 12.01 0.88
N SER A 141 -11.85 11.97 -0.20
CA SER A 141 -12.98 11.04 -0.33
C SER A 141 -12.52 9.58 -0.40
N LEU A 142 -11.46 9.28 -1.16
CA LEU A 142 -10.92 7.93 -1.31
C LEU A 142 -10.29 7.45 0.00
N GLU A 143 -9.53 8.30 0.69
CA GLU A 143 -9.00 7.99 2.03
C GLU A 143 -10.10 7.81 3.07
N GLY A 144 -11.16 8.61 3.01
CA GLY A 144 -12.35 8.42 3.85
C GLY A 144 -13.02 7.08 3.59
N LEU A 145 -13.18 6.70 2.33
CA LEU A 145 -13.73 5.40 1.94
C LEU A 145 -12.86 4.24 2.42
N LYS A 146 -11.53 4.31 2.24
CA LYS A 146 -10.59 3.31 2.79
C LYS A 146 -10.69 3.23 4.31
N GLY A 147 -10.79 4.36 4.99
CA GLY A 147 -10.98 4.44 6.44
C GLY A 147 -12.26 3.71 6.89
N ILE A 148 -13.39 3.96 6.21
CA ILE A 148 -14.67 3.29 6.48
C ILE A 148 -14.54 1.78 6.26
N LEU A 149 -13.92 1.34 5.16
CA LEU A 149 -13.69 -0.08 4.88
C LEU A 149 -12.83 -0.75 5.96
N ARG A 150 -11.76 -0.08 6.40
CA ARG A 150 -10.89 -0.55 7.50
C ARG A 150 -11.65 -0.61 8.83
N ILE A 151 -12.53 0.34 9.12
CA ILE A 151 -13.39 0.31 10.31
C ILE A 151 -14.35 -0.90 10.27
N ILE A 152 -14.97 -1.16 9.11
CA ILE A 152 -15.85 -2.34 8.92
C ILE A 152 -15.07 -3.62 9.17
N ILE A 153 -13.85 -3.74 8.63
CA ILE A 153 -12.97 -4.88 8.86
C ILE A 153 -12.61 -5.00 10.34
N PHE A 154 -12.20 -3.90 10.98
CA PHE A 154 -11.79 -3.88 12.37
C PHE A 154 -12.87 -4.37 13.34
N TYR A 155 -14.11 -3.91 13.17
CA TYR A 155 -15.23 -4.40 13.97
C TYR A 155 -15.63 -5.83 13.57
N GLY A 156 -15.51 -6.18 12.30
CA GLY A 156 -15.74 -7.53 11.78
C GLY A 156 -14.78 -8.58 12.36
N THR A 157 -13.51 -8.23 12.58
CA THR A 157 -12.47 -9.15 13.08
C THR A 157 -12.42 -9.25 14.62
N ARG A 158 -13.46 -8.80 15.31
CA ARG A 158 -13.53 -8.72 16.78
C ARG A 158 -12.47 -7.80 17.39
N ARG A 159 -12.18 -6.66 16.72
CA ARG A 159 -11.19 -5.65 17.16
C ARG A 159 -9.78 -6.22 17.25
N LYS A 160 -9.39 -7.07 16.30
CA LYS A 160 -8.00 -7.48 16.14
C LYS A 160 -7.27 -6.46 15.26
N MET A 161 -5.95 -6.42 15.36
CA MET A 161 -5.17 -5.56 14.48
C MET A 161 -5.42 -5.95 13.02
N ILE A 162 -5.64 -4.94 12.17
CA ILE A 162 -5.75 -5.18 10.73
C ILE A 162 -4.36 -5.52 10.21
N LEU A 163 -4.24 -6.72 9.64
CA LEU A 163 -3.03 -7.20 8.99
C LEU A 163 -2.98 -6.69 7.54
N HIS A 164 -1.81 -6.28 7.09
CA HIS A 164 -1.52 -6.03 5.69
C HIS A 164 -0.76 -7.23 5.12
N PRO A 165 -1.05 -7.70 3.89
CA PRO A 165 -2.10 -7.25 2.97
C PRO A 165 -3.53 -7.64 3.40
N THR A 166 -4.55 -6.89 2.94
CA THR A 166 -5.97 -7.22 3.22
C THR A 166 -6.56 -8.26 2.26
N HIS A 167 -5.72 -9.14 1.71
CA HIS A 167 -6.12 -10.22 0.84
C HIS A 167 -5.21 -11.43 1.07
N PHE A 168 -5.61 -12.56 0.50
CA PHE A 168 -4.82 -13.79 0.57
C PHE A 168 -3.48 -13.63 -0.14
N ILE A 169 -2.43 -14.19 0.46
CA ILE A 169 -1.09 -14.24 -0.13
C ILE A 169 -0.93 -15.60 -0.83
N ARG A 170 -0.29 -15.63 -2.01
CA ARG A 170 0.02 -16.88 -2.70
C ARG A 170 1.18 -17.57 -1.96
N ASN A 171 1.04 -18.85 -1.61
CA ASN A 171 2.18 -19.64 -1.12
C ASN A 171 3.17 -19.77 -2.30
N VAL A 172 4.35 -19.18 -2.17
CA VAL A 172 5.44 -19.38 -3.15
C VAL A 172 6.08 -20.73 -2.84
N ASP A 173 5.49 -21.81 -3.38
CA ASP A 173 6.12 -23.12 -3.40
C ASP A 173 6.31 -23.56 -4.85
N THR A 174 7.37 -23.05 -5.48
CA THR A 174 7.87 -23.55 -6.76
C THR A 174 9.41 -23.50 -6.72
N VAL A 175 10.04 -24.56 -6.21
CA VAL A 175 11.52 -24.79 -6.23
C VAL A 175 12.34 -24.18 -5.07
N SER A 176 11.88 -24.29 -3.82
CA SER A 176 12.67 -23.95 -2.62
C SER A 176 13.63 -25.06 -2.14
N LEU A 177 14.14 -25.93 -3.03
CA LEU A 177 15.13 -26.97 -2.66
C LEU A 177 16.37 -27.11 -3.54
N GLU A 178 16.73 -26.18 -4.44
CA GLU A 178 18.03 -26.29 -5.13
C GLU A 178 18.87 -25.02 -5.28
N VAL A 179 18.41 -23.84 -4.84
CA VAL A 179 19.28 -22.65 -4.89
C VAL A 179 19.24 -21.91 -3.56
N ALA A 180 19.73 -22.59 -2.53
CA ALA A 180 20.53 -21.94 -1.51
C ALA A 180 21.85 -21.51 -2.17
N ASN A 181 21.82 -20.45 -2.97
CA ASN A 181 22.98 -19.64 -3.33
C ASN A 181 22.52 -18.37 -4.06
N ASP A 182 23.16 -17.27 -3.70
CA ASP A 182 23.01 -15.93 -4.25
C ASP A 182 21.82 -15.13 -3.71
N GLU A 183 22.21 -14.18 -2.86
CA GLU A 183 21.52 -12.99 -2.37
C GLU A 183 20.94 -12.16 -3.52
N LYS A 184 19.96 -12.72 -4.24
CA LYS A 184 19.19 -12.03 -5.26
C LYS A 184 18.15 -11.17 -4.56
N PHE A 185 18.66 -10.05 -4.02
CA PHE A 185 17.98 -8.79 -3.74
C PHE A 185 16.44 -8.89 -3.91
N GLU A 186 15.75 -9.26 -2.83
CA GLU A 186 14.29 -9.39 -2.74
C GLU A 186 13.58 -8.02 -2.85
N LEU A 187 13.91 -7.21 -3.85
CA LEU A 187 13.19 -5.97 -4.17
C LEU A 187 11.93 -6.22 -5.01
N THR A 188 11.69 -7.45 -5.44
CA THR A 188 10.67 -7.76 -6.46
C THR A 188 9.43 -8.50 -5.92
N SER A 189 9.44 -8.91 -4.64
CA SER A 189 8.23 -9.34 -3.90
C SER A 189 7.79 -8.32 -2.85
N LEU A 190 8.62 -7.30 -2.60
CA LEU A 190 8.27 -6.13 -1.81
C LEU A 190 7.60 -5.12 -2.75
N ASP A 191 6.27 -5.04 -2.74
CA ASP A 191 5.68 -3.73 -3.01
C ASP A 191 6.31 -2.79 -1.96
N PRO A 192 6.98 -1.68 -2.34
CA PRO A 192 7.69 -0.81 -1.40
C PRO A 192 6.78 -0.33 -0.25
N ARG A 193 5.45 -0.39 -0.44
CA ARG A 193 4.43 -0.03 0.56
C ARG A 193 4.06 -1.16 1.53
N THR A 194 4.45 -2.41 1.27
CA THR A 194 3.92 -3.62 1.94
C THR A 194 4.97 -4.48 2.64
N GLY A 195 6.23 -4.07 2.59
CA GLY A 195 7.35 -4.93 2.99
C GLY A 195 7.23 -5.57 4.37
N THR A 196 7.20 -6.90 4.39
CA THR A 196 8.32 -7.75 4.84
C THR A 196 8.16 -9.15 4.24
N ALA A 197 9.26 -9.80 3.87
CA ALA A 197 9.28 -11.25 3.68
C ALA A 197 9.07 -11.89 5.06
N LEU A 198 8.03 -12.73 5.19
CA LEU A 198 7.73 -13.41 6.45
C LEU A 198 8.93 -14.27 6.85
N SER A 199 9.64 -13.89 7.91
CA SER A 199 10.74 -14.68 8.45
C SER A 199 10.19 -16.02 8.95
N SER A 200 10.59 -17.10 8.28
CA SER A 200 10.15 -18.49 8.41
C SER A 200 10.55 -19.18 9.72
N THR A 201 10.75 -18.46 10.82
CA THR A 201 11.21 -19.10 12.06
C THR A 201 10.11 -19.98 12.65
N GLN A 202 10.35 -21.29 12.76
CA GLN A 202 9.50 -22.31 13.39
C GLN A 202 8.94 -21.86 14.77
N ALA A 203 9.72 -21.08 15.52
CA ALA A 203 9.31 -20.50 16.81
C ALA A 203 8.14 -19.49 16.71
N ALA A 204 7.99 -18.79 15.58
CA ALA A 204 6.84 -17.93 15.31
C ALA A 204 5.58 -18.76 15.05
N ILE A 205 5.72 -19.91 14.37
CA ILE A 205 4.61 -20.83 14.04
C ILE A 205 4.05 -21.50 15.31
N GLU A 206 4.90 -21.96 16.23
CA GLU A 206 4.46 -22.50 17.53
C GLU A 206 3.79 -21.44 18.43
N GLN A 207 4.20 -20.17 18.35
CA GLN A 207 3.54 -19.05 19.04
C GLN A 207 2.20 -18.65 18.39
N ILE A 208 2.05 -18.80 17.07
CA ILE A 208 0.80 -18.54 16.35
C ILE A 208 -0.30 -19.53 16.77
N ASN A 209 0.04 -20.81 16.95
CA ASN A 209 -0.93 -21.86 17.30
C ASN A 209 -1.34 -21.83 18.79
N SER A 210 -0.48 -21.34 19.68
CA SER A 210 -0.74 -21.26 21.13
C SER A 210 -1.47 -19.99 21.57
N SER A 211 -1.47 -18.94 20.76
CA SER A 211 -2.03 -17.64 21.15
C SER A 211 -3.50 -17.46 20.72
N ARG A 212 -4.43 -17.92 21.55
CA ARG A 212 -5.84 -17.47 21.54
C ARG A 212 -5.92 -16.01 21.99
N HIS A 213 -5.45 -15.08 21.17
CA HIS A 213 -5.48 -13.66 21.52
C HIS A 213 -6.92 -13.13 21.59
N THR A 214 -7.24 -12.57 22.75
CA THR A 214 -8.42 -11.74 22.99
C THR A 214 -8.31 -10.46 22.19
N GLY A 215 -9.42 -9.98 21.63
CA GLY A 215 -9.43 -8.71 20.87
C GLY A 215 -8.87 -7.54 21.67
N ILE A 216 -8.42 -6.50 20.95
CA ILE A 216 -7.77 -5.31 21.50
C ILE A 216 -8.67 -4.64 22.55
N ARG A 217 -8.08 -4.25 23.69
CA ARG A 217 -8.79 -3.61 24.82
C ARG A 217 -8.07 -2.33 25.26
N GLY A 218 -8.82 -1.44 25.92
CA GLY A 218 -8.29 -0.21 26.50
C GLY A 218 -7.74 0.76 25.44
N TRP A 219 -6.60 1.38 25.74
CA TRP A 219 -5.97 2.41 24.92
C TRP A 219 -5.53 1.92 23.54
N ALA A 220 -5.15 0.65 23.39
CA ALA A 220 -4.75 0.07 22.11
C ALA A 220 -5.88 0.11 21.06
N HIS A 221 -7.15 0.10 21.49
CA HIS A 221 -8.29 0.28 20.59
C HIS A 221 -8.30 1.67 19.95
N LEU A 222 -8.04 2.70 20.76
CA LEU A 222 -7.89 4.07 20.26
C LEU A 222 -6.66 4.16 19.34
N GLY A 223 -5.59 3.42 19.65
CA GLY A 223 -4.41 3.33 18.79
C GLY A 223 -4.74 2.84 17.37
N GLU A 224 -5.51 1.77 17.23
CA GLU A 224 -5.93 1.28 15.90
C GLU A 224 -6.87 2.27 15.18
N LEU A 225 -7.81 2.89 15.89
CA LEU A 225 -8.68 3.90 15.28
C LEU A 225 -7.90 5.12 14.78
N LEU A 226 -6.92 5.58 15.55
CA LEU A 226 -6.02 6.67 15.16
C LEU A 226 -5.24 6.31 13.90
N TRP A 227 -4.70 5.09 13.83
CA TRP A 227 -4.01 4.59 12.64
C TRP A 227 -4.90 4.60 11.39
N ILE A 228 -6.15 4.14 11.53
CA ILE A 228 -7.10 4.05 10.42
C ILE A 228 -7.50 5.46 9.91
N VAL A 229 -7.71 6.41 10.83
CA VAL A 229 -8.22 7.74 10.51
C VAL A 229 -7.12 8.69 10.01
N ARG A 230 -5.85 8.41 10.31
CA ARG A 230 -4.71 9.27 9.95
C ARG A 230 -4.67 9.71 8.48
N PRO A 231 -4.73 8.82 7.47
CA PRO A 231 -4.60 9.24 6.08
C PRO A 231 -5.72 10.21 5.66
N PHE A 232 -6.94 9.95 6.15
CA PHE A 232 -8.09 10.83 5.91
C PHE A 232 -7.90 12.21 6.54
N VAL A 233 -7.46 12.27 7.81
CA VAL A 233 -7.22 13.55 8.50
C VAL A 233 -6.20 14.38 7.75
N TYR A 234 -5.09 13.77 7.31
CA TYR A 234 -4.07 14.45 6.52
C TYR A 234 -4.64 15.00 5.20
N ALA A 235 -5.30 14.17 4.39
CA ALA A 235 -5.87 14.59 3.11
C ALA A 235 -6.95 15.66 3.29
N TRP A 236 -7.79 15.53 4.31
CA TRP A 236 -8.84 16.49 4.65
C TRP A 236 -8.26 17.85 5.06
N MET A 237 -7.20 17.88 5.86
CA MET A 237 -6.54 19.13 6.24
C MET A 237 -5.96 19.86 5.02
N ILE A 238 -5.35 19.13 4.08
CA ILE A 238 -4.83 19.74 2.85
C ILE A 238 -5.96 20.28 1.98
N TYR A 239 -7.05 19.51 1.83
CA TYR A 239 -8.25 19.97 1.12
C TYR A 239 -8.85 21.24 1.75
N LEU A 240 -9.00 21.27 3.08
CA LEU A 240 -9.52 22.45 3.78
C LEU A 240 -8.61 23.67 3.60
N ARG A 241 -7.29 23.46 3.58
CA ARG A 241 -6.31 24.51 3.34
C ARG A 241 -6.47 25.09 1.93
N GLN A 242 -6.44 24.24 0.90
CA GLN A 242 -6.59 24.69 -0.49
C GLN A 242 -7.92 25.40 -0.73
N LYS A 243 -9.00 24.93 -0.10
CA LYS A 243 -10.30 25.60 -0.16
C LYS A 243 -10.28 26.99 0.47
N ARG A 244 -9.50 27.20 1.54
CA ARG A 244 -9.32 28.53 2.16
C ARG A 244 -8.48 29.43 1.27
N GLU A 245 -7.39 28.92 0.72
CA GLU A 245 -6.51 29.66 -0.21
C GLU A 245 -7.31 30.14 -1.43
N GLN A 246 -8.05 29.25 -2.10
CA GLN A 246 -8.94 29.64 -3.22
C GLN A 246 -9.95 30.74 -2.86
N LYS A 247 -10.47 30.71 -1.63
CA LYS A 247 -11.40 31.75 -1.16
C LYS A 247 -10.66 33.07 -0.93
N HIS A 248 -9.46 33.04 -0.36
CA HIS A 248 -8.64 34.23 -0.17
C HIS A 248 -8.20 34.84 -1.51
N ASP A 249 -7.81 34.04 -2.49
CA ASP A 249 -7.45 34.51 -3.83
C ASP A 249 -8.62 35.16 -4.54
N LEU A 250 -9.82 34.57 -4.44
CA LEU A 250 -11.03 35.17 -5.00
C LEU A 250 -11.34 36.54 -4.36
N ILE A 251 -11.16 36.66 -3.04
CA ILE A 251 -11.35 37.92 -2.31
C ILE A 251 -10.29 38.94 -2.74
N ARG A 252 -9.01 38.53 -2.86
CA ARG A 252 -7.92 39.39 -3.34
C ARG A 252 -8.17 39.91 -4.75
N VAL A 253 -8.58 39.04 -5.68
CA VAL A 253 -8.90 39.43 -7.06
C VAL A 253 -10.10 40.38 -7.09
N LYS A 254 -11.10 40.15 -6.23
CA LYS A 254 -12.26 41.04 -6.14
C LYS A 254 -11.87 42.41 -5.58
N ALA A 255 -11.06 42.45 -4.52
CA ALA A 255 -10.55 43.69 -3.93
C ALA A 255 -9.65 44.45 -4.92
N LYS A 256 -8.79 43.76 -5.66
CA LYS A 256 -7.94 44.35 -6.70
C LYS A 256 -8.75 44.98 -7.84
N ARG A 257 -9.84 44.33 -8.27
CA ARG A 257 -10.75 44.91 -9.28
C ARG A 257 -11.51 46.13 -8.76
N GLU A 258 -11.82 46.16 -7.46
CA GLU A 258 -12.48 47.30 -6.82
C GLU A 258 -11.49 48.47 -6.65
N SER A 259 -10.24 48.22 -6.29
CA SER A 259 -9.18 49.24 -6.19
C SER A 259 -8.71 49.77 -7.54
N GLU A 260 -8.62 48.92 -8.59
CA GLU A 260 -8.32 49.34 -9.97
C GLU A 260 -9.42 50.25 -10.58
N MET A 261 -10.61 50.29 -9.97
CA MET A 261 -11.68 51.23 -10.35
C MET A 261 -11.63 52.56 -9.60
N GLU A 262 -10.89 52.66 -8.49
CA GLU A 262 -10.96 53.82 -7.58
C GLU A 262 -9.77 54.77 -7.60
N GLU A 263 -8.55 54.41 -8.02
CA GLU A 263 -7.48 55.43 -8.09
C GLU A 263 -6.30 55.13 -9.05
N SER A 264 -5.92 56.19 -9.78
CA SER A 264 -4.63 56.36 -10.45
C SER A 264 -3.57 56.72 -9.41
N ASP A 265 -2.40 56.09 -9.54
CA ASP A 265 -1.13 56.46 -8.90
C ASP A 265 -1.07 56.36 -7.37
N GLU A 266 -1.02 55.15 -6.82
CA GLU A 266 -0.18 54.89 -5.63
C GLU A 266 0.54 53.55 -5.78
N GLU A 267 1.88 53.60 -5.75
CA GLU A 267 2.76 52.43 -5.67
C GLU A 267 2.58 51.77 -4.29
N GLU A 268 1.73 50.75 -4.19
CA GLU A 268 1.70 49.88 -3.01
C GLU A 268 2.75 48.78 -3.14
N ASP A 269 3.67 48.75 -2.18
CA ASP A 269 4.62 47.66 -1.94
C ASP A 269 3.86 46.33 -1.73
N GLU A 270 3.62 45.59 -2.81
CA GLU A 270 3.19 44.19 -2.79
C GLU A 270 4.30 43.36 -2.11
N SER A 271 4.20 43.22 -0.78
CA SER A 271 4.92 42.15 -0.08
C SER A 271 4.38 40.81 -0.59
N ILE A 272 5.09 40.25 -1.58
CA ILE A 272 4.90 38.90 -2.11
C ILE A 272 5.16 37.94 -0.94
N GLU A 273 4.12 37.65 -0.16
CA GLU A 273 4.11 36.57 0.81
C GLU A 273 4.18 35.27 0.00
N LYS A 274 5.42 34.83 -0.27
CA LYS A 274 5.76 33.62 -1.01
C LYS A 274 4.89 32.47 -0.54
N ASP A 275 4.16 31.88 -1.49
CA ASP A 275 3.36 30.68 -1.35
C ASP A 275 4.08 29.67 -0.45
N ASP A 276 3.60 29.52 0.79
CA ASP A 276 4.21 28.64 1.77
C ASP A 276 3.75 27.20 1.47
N GLU A 277 4.22 26.65 0.33
CA GLU A 277 4.07 25.25 -0.09
C GLU A 277 4.57 24.26 1.01
N GLY A 278 5.24 24.77 2.05
CA GLY A 278 5.78 24.03 3.19
C GLY A 278 5.04 24.19 4.52
N SER A 279 3.71 24.33 4.57
CA SER A 279 3.01 24.38 5.87
C SER A 279 3.16 23.05 6.63
N TRP A 280 3.72 23.15 7.83
CA TRP A 280 3.98 22.01 8.71
C TRP A 280 2.74 21.44 9.39
N LYS A 281 1.60 22.17 9.39
CA LYS A 281 0.43 21.80 10.17
C LYS A 281 -0.13 20.41 9.81
N PRO A 282 -0.42 20.08 8.53
CA PRO A 282 -0.97 18.78 8.19
C PRO A 282 0.01 17.63 8.48
N TRP A 283 1.29 17.89 8.22
CA TRP A 283 2.38 16.93 8.44
C TRP A 283 2.56 16.60 9.93
N LEU A 284 2.65 17.62 10.79
CA LEU A 284 2.81 17.46 12.25
C LEU A 284 1.61 16.75 12.88
N VAL A 285 0.39 17.08 12.45
CA VAL A 285 -0.82 16.43 12.98
C VAL A 285 -0.83 14.95 12.60
N SER A 286 -0.51 14.61 11.34
CA SER A 286 -0.43 13.20 10.90
C SER A 286 0.66 12.44 11.66
N LEU A 287 1.83 13.04 11.84
CA LEU A 287 2.93 12.44 12.61
C LEU A 287 2.54 12.23 14.09
N SER A 288 1.85 13.20 14.70
CA SER A 288 1.39 13.10 16.08
C SER A 288 0.38 11.96 16.26
N ILE A 289 -0.54 11.79 15.30
CA ILE A 289 -1.50 10.67 15.28
C ILE A 289 -0.75 9.33 15.20
N ASP A 290 0.28 9.22 14.37
CA ASP A 290 1.07 8.00 14.25
C ASP A 290 1.87 7.68 15.51
N ILE A 291 2.48 8.67 16.14
CA ILE A 291 3.19 8.51 17.40
C ILE A 291 2.22 8.08 18.51
N ALA A 292 1.06 8.73 18.62
CA ALA A 292 0.02 8.37 19.59
C ALA A 292 -0.49 6.95 19.34
N SER A 293 -0.71 6.58 18.08
CA SER A 293 -1.10 5.22 17.70
C SER A 293 -0.04 4.19 18.09
N ARG A 294 1.23 4.47 17.84
CA ARG A 294 2.36 3.59 18.20
C ARG A 294 2.46 3.38 19.71
N ILE A 295 2.38 4.46 20.50
CA ILE A 295 2.41 4.40 21.97
C ILE A 295 1.25 3.52 22.46
N ALA A 296 0.03 3.76 21.97
CA ALA A 296 -1.15 3.01 22.37
C ALA A 296 -1.06 1.50 22.03
N ARG A 297 -0.50 1.14 20.87
CA ARG A 297 -0.32 -0.26 20.45
C ARG A 297 0.72 -1.00 21.29
N ASN A 298 1.83 -0.34 21.63
CA ASN A 298 2.91 -0.93 22.44
C ASN A 298 2.48 -1.29 23.87
N MET A 299 1.32 -0.79 24.33
CA MET A 299 0.76 -1.15 25.64
C MET A 299 0.07 -2.52 25.66
N GLN A 300 -0.07 -3.20 24.50
CA GLN A 300 -0.71 -4.51 24.40
C GLN A 300 0.29 -5.60 23.96
N PRO A 301 0.20 -6.84 24.50
CA PRO A 301 0.92 -7.96 23.92
C PRO A 301 0.44 -8.24 22.48
N MET A 302 1.40 -8.41 21.58
CA MET A 302 1.18 -8.67 20.14
C MET A 302 1.53 -10.11 19.79
N SER A 303 0.73 -10.73 18.93
CA SER A 303 1.08 -12.00 18.26
C SER A 303 2.27 -11.83 17.30
N PRO A 304 2.90 -12.92 16.83
CA PRO A 304 4.02 -12.84 15.88
C PRO A 304 3.65 -12.08 14.58
N LEU A 305 2.48 -12.38 14.01
CA LEU A 305 1.96 -11.69 12.81
C LEU A 305 1.64 -10.21 13.09
N GLU A 306 1.16 -9.90 14.29
CA GLU A 306 0.93 -8.52 14.72
C GLU A 306 2.24 -7.75 14.94
N ARG A 307 3.28 -8.41 15.44
CA ARG A 307 4.61 -7.81 15.59
C ARG A 307 5.21 -7.48 14.23
N GLU A 308 5.04 -8.35 13.24
CA GLU A 308 5.47 -8.11 11.86
C GLU A 308 4.73 -6.93 11.23
N GLU A 309 3.41 -6.91 11.34
CA GLU A 309 2.62 -5.75 10.89
C GLU A 309 3.02 -4.46 11.63
N SER A 310 3.35 -4.52 12.92
CA SER A 310 3.86 -3.37 13.67
C SER A 310 5.20 -2.87 13.11
N LYS A 311 6.15 -3.77 12.78
CA LYS A 311 7.41 -3.41 12.12
C LYS A 311 7.17 -2.73 10.77
N ARG A 312 6.27 -3.26 9.96
CA ARG A 312 5.87 -2.64 8.69
C ARG A 312 5.36 -1.22 8.90
N ARG A 313 4.48 -1.00 9.89
CA ARG A 313 3.99 0.33 10.26
C ARG A 313 5.10 1.26 10.75
N ASP A 314 6.13 0.73 11.40
CA ASP A 314 7.31 1.50 11.80
C ASP A 314 8.17 1.91 10.58
N TYR A 315 8.31 1.06 9.57
CA TYR A 315 8.98 1.44 8.31
C TYR A 315 8.23 2.53 7.55
N LEU A 316 6.90 2.59 7.70
CA LEU A 316 6.10 3.66 7.07
C LEU A 316 6.45 5.06 7.54
N PHE A 317 7.10 5.23 8.70
CA PHE A 317 7.60 6.53 9.13
C PHE A 317 8.65 7.11 8.18
N ILE A 318 9.41 6.27 7.47
CA ILE A 318 10.41 6.71 6.49
C ILE A 318 9.72 7.51 5.36
N TYR A 319 8.49 7.15 4.98
CA TYR A 319 7.75 7.87 3.95
C TYR A 319 7.39 9.31 4.33
N TYR A 320 7.41 9.68 5.62
CA TYR A 320 7.27 11.08 6.02
C TYR A 320 8.44 11.96 5.57
N LEU A 321 9.60 11.36 5.27
CA LEU A 321 10.75 12.06 4.70
C LEU A 321 10.51 12.51 3.26
N PHE A 322 9.71 11.73 2.52
CA PHE A 322 9.36 11.99 1.12
C PHE A 322 8.08 12.82 0.97
N ARG A 323 7.55 13.38 2.07
CA ARG A 323 6.23 14.00 2.08
C ARG A 323 6.23 15.44 2.57
N GLY A 324 5.53 16.30 1.83
CA GLY A 324 5.17 17.64 2.24
C GLY A 324 6.38 18.52 2.58
N PRO A 325 6.36 19.28 3.68
CA PRO A 325 7.37 20.30 3.95
C PRO A 325 8.77 19.75 4.20
N LEU A 326 8.87 18.55 4.77
CA LEU A 326 10.17 17.94 5.08
C LEU A 326 10.88 17.50 3.80
N TYR A 327 10.13 17.01 2.81
CA TYR A 327 10.66 16.72 1.49
C TYR A 327 11.16 18.00 0.81
N LEU A 328 10.29 19.01 0.71
CA LEU A 328 10.62 20.25 -0.01
C LEU A 328 11.80 21.02 0.60
N LYS A 329 11.91 21.05 1.93
CA LYS A 329 12.93 21.85 2.63
C LYS A 329 14.23 21.10 2.93
N PHE A 330 14.21 19.77 3.01
CA PHE A 330 15.38 19.00 3.42
C PHE A 330 15.71 17.89 2.43
N THR A 331 14.81 16.91 2.26
CA THR A 331 15.09 15.71 1.46
C THR A 331 15.43 16.05 0.01
N ARG A 332 14.70 17.00 -0.59
CA ARG A 332 14.94 17.47 -1.96
C ARG A 332 16.33 18.08 -2.12
N LEU A 333 16.78 18.90 -1.16
CA LEU A 333 18.10 19.52 -1.22
C LEU A 333 19.23 18.48 -1.12
N VAL A 334 19.05 17.50 -0.23
CA VAL A 334 20.01 16.39 -0.10
C VAL A 334 20.04 15.56 -1.37
N LEU A 335 18.88 15.34 -1.98
CA LEU A 335 18.76 14.59 -3.22
C LEU A 335 19.39 15.32 -4.40
N ASP A 336 19.13 16.62 -4.54
CA ASP A 336 19.72 17.48 -5.58
C ASP A 336 21.24 17.50 -5.45
N ALA A 337 21.76 17.74 -4.24
CA ALA A 337 23.20 17.69 -3.97
C ALA A 337 23.82 16.32 -4.27
N PHE A 338 23.11 15.23 -3.97
CA PHE A 338 23.56 13.88 -4.29
C PHE A 338 23.57 13.64 -5.79
N CYS A 339 22.50 14.00 -6.50
CA CYS A 339 22.39 13.84 -7.95
C CYS A 339 23.49 14.62 -8.68
N ASP A 340 23.69 15.89 -8.35
CA ASP A 340 24.73 16.75 -8.93
C ASP A 340 26.13 16.20 -8.65
N ALA A 341 26.36 15.69 -7.43
CA ALA A 341 27.64 15.08 -7.05
C ALA A 341 27.90 13.71 -7.71
N THR A 342 26.91 13.07 -8.31
CA THR A 342 27.03 11.70 -8.84
C THR A 342 26.86 11.60 -10.35
N GLU A 343 26.37 12.65 -11.00
CA GLU A 343 26.17 12.73 -12.46
C GLU A 343 27.44 12.38 -13.25
N HIS A 344 28.62 12.76 -12.75
CA HIS A 344 29.91 12.55 -13.40
C HIS A 344 30.53 11.15 -13.19
N ARG A 345 29.86 10.23 -12.46
CA ARG A 345 30.36 8.88 -12.14
C ARG A 345 29.52 7.83 -12.89
N PRO A 346 30.07 7.09 -13.88
CA PRO A 346 29.27 6.29 -14.82
C PRO A 346 28.48 5.11 -14.20
N LEU A 347 28.88 4.60 -13.04
CA LEU A 347 28.13 3.56 -12.32
C LEU A 347 27.03 4.14 -11.43
N ILE A 348 27.27 5.32 -10.85
CA ILE A 348 26.32 5.95 -9.93
C ILE A 348 25.27 6.74 -10.72
N SER A 349 25.62 7.23 -11.91
CA SER A 349 24.71 7.95 -12.81
C SER A 349 23.47 7.14 -13.18
N VAL A 350 23.54 5.80 -13.19
CA VAL A 350 22.37 4.93 -13.39
C VAL A 350 21.38 5.05 -12.21
N ILE A 351 21.89 5.07 -10.99
CA ILE A 351 21.08 5.25 -9.77
C ILE A 351 20.51 6.67 -9.76
N THR A 352 21.31 7.67 -10.10
CA THR A 352 20.91 9.08 -10.20
C THR A 352 19.79 9.27 -11.23
N ALA A 353 19.91 8.66 -12.41
CA ALA A 353 18.88 8.67 -13.43
C ALA A 353 17.58 8.05 -12.91
N ALA A 354 17.65 6.85 -12.31
CA ALA A 354 16.48 6.20 -11.73
C ALA A 354 15.81 7.08 -10.66
N ILE A 355 16.58 7.71 -9.76
CA ILE A 355 16.01 8.58 -8.73
C ILE A 355 15.33 9.81 -9.36
N ASN A 356 15.94 10.42 -10.37
CA ASN A 356 15.34 11.55 -11.07
C ASN A 356 14.05 11.15 -11.81
N ASP A 357 13.99 9.94 -12.38
CA ASP A 357 12.76 9.40 -12.99
C ASP A 357 11.67 9.16 -11.94
N TYR A 358 12.03 8.81 -10.69
CA TYR A 358 11.06 8.59 -9.61
C TYR A 358 10.56 9.89 -8.94
N ARG A 359 11.30 10.99 -9.04
CA ARG A 359 11.01 12.26 -8.36
C ARG A 359 9.62 12.82 -8.67
N PRO A 360 9.14 12.91 -9.94
CA PRO A 360 7.80 13.40 -10.23
C PRO A 360 6.71 12.61 -9.51
N PHE A 361 6.92 11.31 -9.30
CA PHE A 361 5.94 10.48 -8.57
C PHE A 361 5.85 10.83 -7.08
N TRP A 362 6.95 11.21 -6.43
CA TRP A 362 6.93 11.64 -5.03
C TRP A 362 6.29 13.01 -4.85
N GLU A 363 6.47 13.90 -5.83
CA GLU A 363 5.97 15.29 -5.79
C GLU A 363 4.48 15.37 -6.19
N ASP A 364 4.10 14.72 -7.29
CA ASP A 364 2.78 14.86 -7.90
C ASP A 364 1.80 13.78 -7.49
N SER A 365 2.23 12.68 -6.88
CA SER A 365 1.34 11.57 -6.52
C SER A 365 1.30 11.34 -5.00
N TYR A 366 0.17 11.68 -4.41
CA TYR A 366 -0.12 11.49 -3.01
C TYR A 366 -0.02 10.02 -2.60
N PHE A 367 -0.60 9.11 -3.39
CA PHE A 367 -0.65 7.70 -2.99
C PHE A 367 0.75 7.07 -2.99
N TYR A 368 1.68 7.46 -3.86
CA TYR A 368 3.06 6.94 -3.81
C TYR A 368 3.77 7.16 -2.47
N THR A 369 3.45 8.24 -1.75
CA THR A 369 4.07 8.58 -0.46
C THR A 369 3.13 8.38 0.73
N ALA A 370 1.83 8.17 0.50
CA ALA A 370 0.84 7.84 1.50
C ALA A 370 0.87 6.34 1.80
N GLY A 371 1.93 5.83 2.41
CA GLY A 371 1.95 4.44 2.88
C GLY A 371 0.78 4.18 3.83
N SER A 372 -0.25 3.47 3.37
CA SER A 372 -1.48 3.20 4.13
C SER A 372 -1.95 1.77 3.90
#